data_AF-A0A956ZCK3-F1
#
_entry.id   AF-A0A956ZCK3-F1
#
_cell.length_a   1.000
_cell.length_b   1.000
_cell.length_c   1.000
_cell.angle_alpha   90.00
_cell.angle_beta   90.00
_cell.angle_gamma   90.00
#
_symmetry.space_group_name_H-M   'P 1'
#
loop_
_entity.id
_entity.type
_entity.pdbx_description
1 polymer ?
#
loop_
_entity_poly.entity_id
_entity_poly.type
_entity_poly.pdbx_seq_one_letter_code
_entity_poly.pdbx_strand_id
1 'polypeptide(L)'
;MTKKSYYEELIYRHNIVSIMGGSDISIDPFNGSLMMSKRGRLMWQGKAHNAMFQFVRCFERNSPILKAQFVEFAARMDSKLDNRDYPMQTHSDFRRATETSREVSASSIFITLNIMLQTLKDELSISKQKFLNAEPLYSGQSFGNVAWVASNNARHADEWRVQWLTEKYFTDTQLRSVKVLASVLGYGCSDYRNLSGEICAPVLAAITNSDFDILERDLFTFANNLAVGVENNKGSATP
;
A
#
# COMPACT_ATOMS: atom_id res chain seq x y z
N MET A 1 -18.30 -27.94 12.80
CA MET A 1 -17.21 -26.97 12.54
C MET A 1 -17.84 -25.66 12.10
N THR A 2 -17.83 -24.64 12.95
CA THR A 2 -18.27 -23.28 12.59
C THR A 2 -17.28 -22.69 11.59
N LYS A 3 -17.78 -22.24 10.44
CA LYS A 3 -16.98 -21.56 9.42
C LYS A 3 -16.39 -20.30 10.06
N LYS A 4 -15.06 -20.20 10.16
CA LYS A 4 -14.40 -18.98 10.62
C LYS A 4 -14.84 -17.81 9.74
N SER A 5 -15.09 -16.66 10.36
CA SER A 5 -15.32 -15.42 9.62
C SER A 5 -14.08 -15.04 8.81
N TYR A 6 -14.24 -14.30 7.71
CA TYR A 6 -13.11 -13.87 6.89
C TYR A 6 -12.13 -12.99 7.70
N TYR A 7 -12.65 -12.17 8.62
CA TYR A 7 -11.87 -11.46 9.61
C TYR A 7 -10.94 -12.37 10.43
N GLU A 8 -11.49 -13.45 11.01
CA GLU A 8 -10.68 -14.41 11.77
C GLU A 8 -9.66 -15.11 10.87
N GLU A 9 -10.05 -15.47 9.65
CA GLU A 9 -9.14 -16.06 8.67
C GLU A 9 -7.93 -15.17 8.39
N LEU A 10 -8.12 -13.86 8.20
CA LEU A 10 -7.04 -12.90 8.01
C LEU A 10 -6.09 -12.85 9.22
N ILE A 11 -6.64 -12.86 10.44
CA ILE A 11 -5.84 -12.86 11.68
C ILE A 11 -4.93 -14.10 11.74
N TYR A 12 -5.51 -15.28 11.52
CA TYR A 12 -4.78 -16.54 11.61
C TYR A 12 -3.77 -16.69 10.47
N ARG A 13 -4.17 -16.35 9.24
CA ARG A 13 -3.33 -16.46 8.05
C ARG A 13 -2.09 -15.59 8.14
N HIS A 14 -2.23 -14.37 8.65
CA HIS A 14 -1.15 -13.37 8.73
C HIS A 14 -0.52 -13.25 10.12
N ASN A 15 -0.83 -14.17 11.03
CA ASN A 15 -0.32 -14.21 12.40
C ASN A 15 -0.38 -12.85 13.11
N ILE A 16 -1.56 -12.19 13.11
CA ILE A 16 -1.72 -10.85 13.67
C ILE A 16 -1.87 -10.92 15.19
N VAL A 17 -0.74 -11.09 15.89
CA VAL A 17 -0.69 -11.35 17.35
C VAL A 17 -1.36 -10.24 18.17
N SER A 18 -1.24 -8.98 17.73
CA SER A 18 -1.76 -7.81 18.46
C SER A 18 -3.28 -7.77 18.65
N ILE A 19 -4.03 -8.67 17.97
CA ILE A 19 -5.49 -8.78 18.08
C ILE A 19 -5.95 -10.21 18.41
N MET A 20 -5.04 -11.10 18.79
CA MET A 20 -5.39 -12.44 19.30
C MET A 20 -5.72 -12.36 20.79
N GLY A 21 -6.96 -11.99 21.14
CA GLY A 21 -7.43 -11.90 22.53
C GLY A 21 -8.83 -11.28 22.65
N GLY A 22 -9.54 -11.53 23.76
CA GLY A 22 -10.87 -10.95 24.02
C GLY A 22 -10.80 -9.45 24.32
N SER A 23 -11.75 -8.67 23.83
CA SER A 23 -11.68 -7.20 23.82
C SER A 23 -12.24 -6.55 25.09
N ASP A 24 -11.41 -5.81 25.84
CA ASP A 24 -11.86 -4.87 26.88
C ASP A 24 -11.64 -3.42 26.48
N ILE A 25 -12.54 -2.53 26.93
CA ILE A 25 -12.41 -1.08 26.73
C ILE A 25 -11.18 -0.58 27.51
N SER A 26 -10.34 0.21 26.85
CA SER A 26 -9.14 0.75 27.48
C SER A 26 -9.43 2.04 28.25
N ILE A 27 -8.84 2.14 29.43
CA ILE A 27 -8.90 3.32 30.30
C ILE A 27 -7.53 3.97 30.33
N ASP A 28 -7.50 5.31 30.26
CA ASP A 28 -6.28 6.10 30.39
C ASP A 28 -5.77 5.99 31.84
N PRO A 29 -4.55 5.48 32.05
CA PRO A 29 -4.03 5.23 33.39
C PRO A 29 -3.74 6.53 34.16
N PHE A 30 -3.65 7.68 33.50
CA PHE A 30 -3.30 8.95 34.14
C PHE A 30 -4.52 9.74 34.63
N ASN A 31 -5.67 9.59 33.99
CA ASN A 31 -6.87 10.38 34.31
C ASN A 31 -8.16 9.53 34.48
N GLY A 32 -8.11 8.22 34.28
CA GLY A 32 -9.27 7.33 34.43
C GLY A 32 -10.34 7.47 33.35
N SER A 33 -10.10 8.25 32.29
CA SER A 33 -11.03 8.45 31.18
C SER A 33 -10.96 7.28 30.20
N LEU A 34 -12.03 7.10 29.41
CA LEU A 34 -11.99 6.13 28.31
C LEU A 34 -10.96 6.55 27.27
N MET A 35 -10.09 5.63 26.87
CA MET A 35 -9.10 5.91 25.84
C MET A 35 -9.76 6.11 24.48
N MET A 36 -9.34 7.17 23.79
CA MET A 36 -9.83 7.53 22.48
C MET A 36 -8.73 7.43 21.42
N SER A 37 -9.06 6.89 20.24
CA SER A 37 -8.26 7.01 19.02
C SER A 37 -8.10 8.46 18.59
N LYS A 38 -7.09 8.73 17.75
CA LYS A 38 -6.91 10.07 17.18
C LYS A 38 -8.11 10.53 16.36
N ARG A 39 -8.95 9.58 15.93
CA ARG A 39 -10.20 9.82 15.21
C ARG A 39 -11.44 9.87 16.11
N GLY A 40 -11.26 9.94 17.43
CA GLY A 40 -12.38 10.09 18.37
C GLY A 40 -13.24 8.84 18.55
N ARG A 41 -12.69 7.64 18.33
CA ARG A 41 -13.36 6.34 18.62
C ARG A 41 -12.78 5.67 19.86
N LEU A 42 -13.62 5.03 20.67
CA LEU A 42 -13.20 4.27 21.85
C LEU A 42 -12.17 3.20 21.47
N MET A 43 -11.10 3.11 22.26
CA MET A 43 -10.04 2.11 22.07
C MET A 43 -10.32 0.83 22.85
N TRP A 44 -9.99 -0.29 22.22
CA TRP A 44 -10.01 -1.62 22.83
C TRP A 44 -8.59 -2.14 22.98
N GLN A 45 -8.23 -2.67 24.16
CA GLN A 45 -6.92 -3.22 24.54
C GLN A 45 -5.68 -2.36 24.13
N GLY A 46 -5.86 -1.05 24.07
CA GLY A 46 -4.81 -0.09 23.78
C GLY A 46 -4.57 0.14 22.29
N LYS A 47 -3.50 0.90 22.03
CA LYS A 47 -3.26 1.52 20.73
C LYS A 47 -2.95 0.55 19.59
N ALA A 48 -2.07 -0.42 19.82
CA ALA A 48 -1.65 -1.39 18.81
C ALA A 48 -2.82 -2.29 18.39
N HIS A 49 -3.51 -2.88 19.37
CA HIS A 49 -4.72 -3.67 19.17
C HIS A 49 -5.77 -2.89 18.38
N ASN A 50 -6.18 -1.70 18.85
CA ASN A 50 -7.22 -0.91 18.17
C ASN A 50 -6.82 -0.51 16.74
N ALA A 51 -5.57 -0.09 16.53
CA ALA A 51 -5.10 0.30 15.19
C ALA A 51 -5.11 -0.89 14.22
N MET A 52 -4.63 -2.06 14.65
CA MET A 52 -4.62 -3.27 13.84
C MET A 52 -6.02 -3.82 13.60
N PHE A 53 -6.91 -3.76 14.59
CA PHE A 53 -8.32 -4.10 14.42
C PHE A 53 -8.96 -3.27 13.30
N GLN A 54 -8.81 -1.94 13.35
CA GLN A 54 -9.36 -1.06 12.32
C GLN A 54 -8.72 -1.28 10.96
N PHE A 55 -7.41 -1.55 10.92
CA PHE A 55 -6.70 -1.85 9.69
C PHE A 55 -7.22 -3.14 9.02
N VAL A 56 -7.35 -4.24 9.76
CA VAL A 56 -7.88 -5.52 9.25
C VAL A 56 -9.33 -5.34 8.78
N ARG A 57 -10.16 -4.63 9.54
CA ARG A 57 -11.56 -4.36 9.14
C ARG A 57 -11.64 -3.48 7.90
N CYS A 58 -10.72 -2.53 7.75
CA CYS A 58 -10.61 -1.74 6.53
C CYS A 58 -10.19 -2.61 5.33
N PHE A 59 -9.20 -3.48 5.51
CA PHE A 59 -8.79 -4.42 4.47
C PHE A 59 -9.93 -5.34 4.08
N GLU A 60 -10.59 -5.99 5.04
CA GLU A 60 -11.73 -6.89 4.81
C GLU A 60 -12.81 -6.23 3.92
N ARG A 61 -13.16 -4.98 4.18
CA ARG A 61 -14.15 -4.23 3.39
C ARG A 61 -13.69 -3.90 1.98
N ASN A 62 -12.40 -3.63 1.79
CA ASN A 62 -11.83 -3.25 0.50
C ASN A 62 -11.30 -4.46 -0.29
N SER A 63 -11.10 -5.61 0.34
CA SER A 63 -10.48 -6.79 -0.26
C SER A 63 -11.21 -7.27 -1.53
N PRO A 64 -12.55 -7.31 -1.60
CA PRO A 64 -13.25 -7.72 -2.82
C PRO A 64 -12.95 -6.82 -4.02
N ILE A 65 -12.95 -5.49 -3.83
CA ILE A 65 -12.68 -4.54 -4.91
C ILE A 65 -11.20 -4.52 -5.28
N LEU A 66 -10.31 -4.64 -4.30
CA LEU A 66 -8.87 -4.76 -4.54
C LEU A 66 -8.54 -6.01 -5.36
N LYS A 67 -9.16 -7.17 -5.04
CA LYS A 67 -9.01 -8.40 -5.80
C LYS A 67 -9.54 -8.25 -7.23
N ALA A 68 -10.72 -7.65 -7.41
CA ALA A 68 -11.29 -7.42 -8.73
C ALA A 68 -10.38 -6.51 -9.60
N GLN A 69 -9.89 -5.41 -9.04
CA GLN A 69 -8.94 -4.51 -9.72
C GLN A 69 -7.61 -5.20 -10.03
N PHE A 70 -7.15 -6.07 -9.14
CA PHE A 70 -5.90 -6.79 -9.34
C PHE A 70 -6.02 -7.84 -10.45
N VAL A 71 -7.12 -8.60 -10.50
CA VAL A 71 -7.40 -9.54 -11.60
C VAL A 71 -7.41 -8.81 -12.94
N GLU A 72 -8.07 -7.66 -12.98
CA GLU A 72 -8.17 -6.82 -14.17
C GLU A 72 -6.80 -6.25 -14.60
N PHE A 73 -5.95 -5.90 -13.64
CA PHE A 73 -4.55 -5.54 -13.86
C PHE A 73 -3.74 -6.73 -14.44
N ALA A 74 -3.83 -7.91 -13.82
CA ALA A 74 -3.04 -9.08 -14.17
C ALA A 74 -3.44 -9.65 -15.55
N ALA A 75 -4.74 -9.76 -15.83
CA ALA A 75 -5.25 -10.24 -17.13
C ALA A 75 -4.76 -9.39 -18.31
N ARG A 76 -4.53 -8.09 -18.09
CA ARG A 76 -4.01 -7.17 -19.10
C ARG A 76 -2.49 -7.16 -19.23
N MET A 77 -1.77 -7.65 -18.23
CA MET A 77 -0.33 -7.91 -18.35
C MET A 77 -0.06 -9.09 -19.28
N ASP A 78 -0.88 -10.14 -19.20
CA ASP A 78 -0.75 -11.37 -19.99
C ASP A 78 -1.34 -11.28 -21.40
N SER A 79 -2.00 -10.16 -21.74
CA SER A 79 -2.50 -9.92 -23.09
C SER A 79 -1.33 -9.77 -24.07
N LYS A 80 -0.78 -10.90 -24.53
CA LYS A 80 -0.27 -11.03 -25.89
C LYS A 80 -1.47 -10.66 -26.75
N LEU A 81 -1.57 -9.39 -27.13
CA LEU A 81 -2.62 -8.91 -28.01
C LEU A 81 -2.62 -9.81 -29.23
N ASP A 82 -3.62 -10.69 -29.25
CA ASP A 82 -3.90 -11.63 -30.32
C ASP A 82 -3.92 -10.79 -31.60
N ASN A 83 -3.00 -11.08 -32.53
CA ASN A 83 -2.90 -10.44 -33.85
C ASN A 83 -4.14 -10.80 -34.69
N ARG A 84 -5.33 -10.48 -34.21
CA ARG A 84 -6.56 -10.58 -34.99
C ARG A 84 -6.54 -9.47 -36.03
N ASP A 85 -7.05 -9.74 -37.21
CA ASP A 85 -7.09 -8.84 -38.39
C ASP A 85 -7.96 -7.57 -38.16
N TYR A 86 -7.60 -6.73 -37.19
CA TYR A 86 -8.15 -5.40 -37.04
C TYR A 86 -7.34 -4.41 -37.89
N PRO A 87 -7.99 -3.36 -38.44
CA PRO A 87 -7.29 -2.23 -39.02
C PRO A 87 -6.22 -1.66 -38.05
N MET A 88 -5.09 -1.18 -38.57
CA MET A 88 -3.93 -0.72 -37.78
C MET A 88 -4.28 0.36 -36.73
N GLN A 89 -5.24 1.25 -37.01
CA GLN A 89 -5.72 2.28 -36.06
C GLN A 89 -6.55 1.71 -34.91
N THR A 90 -7.44 0.75 -35.19
CA THR A 90 -8.23 0.08 -34.13
C THR A 90 -7.37 -0.78 -33.21
N HIS A 91 -6.27 -1.34 -33.72
CA HIS A 91 -5.26 -2.02 -32.90
C HIS A 91 -4.55 -1.06 -31.94
N SER A 92 -4.16 0.12 -32.40
CA SER A 92 -3.48 1.11 -31.54
C SER A 92 -4.40 1.64 -30.45
N ASP A 93 -5.67 1.90 -30.76
CA ASP A 93 -6.64 2.43 -29.80
C ASP A 93 -7.00 1.39 -28.73
N PHE A 94 -7.22 0.13 -29.14
CA PHE A 94 -7.49 -0.96 -28.20
C PHE A 94 -6.30 -1.23 -27.26
N ARG A 95 -5.07 -1.22 -27.80
CA ARG A 95 -3.86 -1.36 -26.99
C ARG A 95 -3.75 -0.22 -25.97
N ARG A 96 -3.95 1.01 -26.41
CA ARG A 96 -3.90 2.18 -25.51
C ARG A 96 -4.97 2.13 -24.44
N ALA A 97 -6.21 1.73 -24.78
CA ALA A 97 -7.28 1.55 -23.81
C ALA A 97 -6.94 0.47 -22.77
N THR A 98 -6.31 -0.62 -23.20
CA THR A 98 -5.85 -1.71 -22.33
C THR A 98 -4.75 -1.23 -21.37
N GLU A 99 -3.74 -0.52 -21.89
CA GLU A 99 -2.66 0.06 -21.09
C GLU A 99 -3.19 1.05 -20.04
N THR A 100 -4.06 1.97 -20.45
CA THR A 100 -4.70 2.93 -19.55
C THR A 100 -5.54 2.23 -18.49
N SER A 101 -6.32 1.21 -18.87
CA SER A 101 -7.17 0.51 -17.89
C SER A 101 -6.35 -0.29 -16.87
N ARG A 102 -5.24 -0.90 -17.30
CA ARG A 102 -4.26 -1.54 -16.41
C ARG A 102 -3.69 -0.55 -15.41
N GLU A 103 -3.30 0.63 -15.88
CA GLU A 103 -2.74 1.66 -15.00
C GLU A 103 -3.77 2.20 -14.01
N VAL A 104 -5.00 2.48 -14.45
CA VAL A 104 -6.07 2.97 -13.58
C VAL A 104 -6.31 1.96 -12.45
N SER A 105 -6.29 0.66 -12.77
CA SER A 105 -6.43 -0.41 -11.78
C SER A 105 -5.26 -0.45 -10.78
N ALA A 106 -4.01 -0.35 -11.26
CA ALA A 106 -2.84 -0.31 -10.38
C ALA A 106 -2.81 0.96 -9.49
N SER A 107 -3.18 2.10 -10.07
CA SER A 107 -3.25 3.39 -9.39
C SER A 107 -4.27 3.38 -8.26
N SER A 108 -5.48 2.84 -8.49
CA SER A 108 -6.52 2.76 -7.47
C SER A 108 -6.14 1.83 -6.32
N ILE A 109 -5.44 0.72 -6.62
CA ILE A 109 -4.85 -0.17 -5.61
C ILE A 109 -3.88 0.62 -4.73
N PHE A 110 -2.87 1.29 -5.31
CA PHE A 110 -1.89 2.04 -4.51
C PHE A 110 -2.52 3.17 -3.70
N ILE A 111 -3.52 3.88 -4.23
CA ILE A 111 -4.25 4.91 -3.49
C ILE A 111 -4.93 4.29 -2.26
N THR A 112 -5.61 3.14 -2.43
CA THR A 112 -6.30 2.45 -1.35
C THR A 112 -5.32 1.97 -0.28
N LEU A 113 -4.21 1.35 -0.69
CA LEU A 113 -3.15 0.91 0.21
C LEU A 113 -2.55 2.08 0.99
N ASN A 114 -2.25 3.19 0.32
CA ASN A 114 -1.71 4.39 0.95
C ASN A 114 -2.68 4.95 2.01
N ILE A 115 -3.99 5.03 1.72
CA ILE A 115 -4.99 5.47 2.69
C ILE A 115 -5.01 4.58 3.94
N MET A 116 -4.97 3.25 3.75
CA MET A 116 -4.94 2.29 4.85
C MET A 116 -3.67 2.42 5.70
N LEU A 117 -2.51 2.52 5.05
CA LEU A 117 -1.21 2.59 5.73
C LEU A 117 -0.98 3.93 6.44
N GLN A 118 -1.40 5.06 5.86
CA GLN A 118 -1.32 6.34 6.57
C GLN A 118 -2.25 6.36 7.79
N THR A 119 -3.45 5.80 7.66
CA THR A 119 -4.37 5.64 8.79
C THR A 119 -3.72 4.81 9.91
N LEU A 120 -3.14 3.66 9.58
CA LEU A 120 -2.45 2.80 10.54
C LEU A 120 -1.26 3.51 11.20
N LYS A 121 -0.39 4.14 10.40
CA LYS A 121 0.76 4.92 10.88
C LYS A 121 0.33 5.98 11.89
N ASP A 122 -0.72 6.73 11.58
CA ASP A 122 -1.18 7.82 12.41
C ASP A 122 -1.82 7.30 13.70
N GLU A 123 -2.65 6.25 13.63
CA GLU A 123 -3.24 5.59 14.80
C GLU A 123 -2.19 4.97 15.71
N LEU A 124 -1.09 4.45 15.17
CA LEU A 124 0.05 3.92 15.93
C LEU A 124 1.03 5.02 16.41
N SER A 125 0.90 6.27 15.96
CA SER A 125 1.91 7.35 16.07
C SER A 125 3.33 6.88 15.67
N ILE A 126 3.45 6.18 14.55
CA ILE A 126 4.73 5.77 14.02
C ILE A 126 5.46 6.97 13.42
N SER A 127 6.76 7.11 13.73
CA SER A 127 7.61 8.15 13.17
C SER A 127 7.82 7.94 11.66
N LYS A 128 8.09 9.02 10.93
CA LYS A 128 8.37 8.96 9.49
C LYS A 128 9.52 7.98 9.18
N GLN A 129 10.62 8.06 9.91
CA GLN A 129 11.77 7.17 9.70
C GLN A 129 11.41 5.70 9.89
N LYS A 130 10.69 5.36 10.96
CA LYS A 130 10.27 3.97 11.20
C LYS A 130 9.35 3.45 10.10
N PHE A 131 8.46 4.28 9.56
CA PHE A 131 7.62 3.92 8.43
C PHE A 131 8.42 3.69 7.13
N LEU A 132 9.43 4.53 6.88
CA LEU A 132 10.28 4.44 5.68
C LEU A 132 11.26 3.25 5.71
N ASN A 133 11.56 2.72 6.89
CA ASN A 133 12.55 1.65 7.08
C ASN A 133 11.94 0.29 7.47
N ALA A 134 10.62 0.22 7.67
CA ALA A 134 9.97 -1.03 8.07
C ALA A 134 9.91 -2.05 6.92
N GLU A 135 10.15 -3.32 7.23
CA GLU A 135 10.03 -4.42 6.28
C GLU A 135 8.58 -4.71 5.89
N PRO A 136 8.30 -5.27 4.69
CA PRO A 136 9.28 -5.74 3.69
C PRO A 136 9.87 -4.59 2.85
N LEU A 137 11.07 -4.81 2.32
CA LEU A 137 11.83 -3.85 1.51
C LEU A 137 11.95 -4.32 0.06
N TYR A 138 11.77 -3.39 -0.89
CA TYR A 138 12.02 -3.60 -2.33
C TYR A 138 13.11 -2.65 -2.76
N SER A 139 14.26 -3.17 -3.18
CA SER A 139 15.44 -2.37 -3.50
C SER A 139 15.82 -1.37 -2.39
N GLY A 140 15.69 -1.79 -1.12
CA GLY A 140 15.94 -0.96 0.06
C GLY A 140 14.83 0.04 0.41
N GLN A 141 13.69 0.02 -0.28
CA GLN A 141 12.54 0.89 -0.03
C GLN A 141 11.43 0.12 0.68
N SER A 142 10.91 0.64 1.79
CA SER A 142 9.81 -0.05 2.48
C SER A 142 8.54 -0.13 1.64
N PHE A 143 7.76 -1.20 1.85
CA PHE A 143 6.43 -1.35 1.24
C PHE A 143 5.58 -0.09 1.41
N GLY A 144 5.57 0.48 2.62
CA GLY A 144 4.85 1.72 2.90
C GLY A 144 5.38 2.93 2.13
N ASN A 145 6.69 3.05 1.95
CA ASN A 145 7.28 4.11 1.13
C ASN A 145 6.89 3.95 -0.33
N VAL A 146 7.00 2.74 -0.88
CA VAL A 146 6.63 2.41 -2.27
C VAL A 146 5.15 2.74 -2.51
N ALA A 147 4.24 2.28 -1.64
CA ALA A 147 2.81 2.57 -1.76
C ALA A 147 2.51 4.07 -1.68
N TRP A 148 3.23 4.81 -0.83
CA TRP A 148 3.07 6.26 -0.70
C TRP A 148 3.53 7.00 -1.96
N VAL A 149 4.72 6.70 -2.50
CA VAL A 149 5.23 7.38 -3.69
C VAL A 149 4.46 7.00 -4.96
N ALA A 150 4.04 5.75 -5.10
CA ALA A 150 3.22 5.30 -6.23
C ALA A 150 1.84 5.97 -6.20
N SER A 151 1.21 6.05 -5.02
CA SER A 151 -0.04 6.79 -4.86
C SER A 151 0.10 8.28 -5.17
N ASN A 152 1.25 8.90 -4.88
CA ASN A 152 1.48 10.30 -5.25
C ASN A 152 1.69 10.45 -6.76
N ASN A 153 2.41 9.54 -7.40
CA ASN A 153 2.52 9.52 -8.86
C ASN A 153 1.15 9.42 -9.52
N ALA A 154 0.29 8.51 -9.07
CA ALA A 154 -1.08 8.36 -9.58
C ALA A 154 -1.91 9.66 -9.50
N ARG A 155 -1.77 10.42 -8.40
CA ARG A 155 -2.51 11.67 -8.18
C ARG A 155 -2.01 12.87 -8.99
N HIS A 156 -0.73 12.83 -9.38
CA HIS A 156 -0.03 13.95 -10.04
C HIS A 156 0.58 13.51 -11.38
N ALA A 157 -0.02 12.50 -12.02
CA ALA A 157 0.54 11.88 -13.21
C ALA A 157 0.62 12.85 -14.39
N ASP A 158 -0.36 13.76 -14.51
CA ASP A 158 -0.40 14.83 -15.50
C ASP A 158 0.70 15.86 -15.27
N GLU A 159 0.88 16.30 -14.02
CA GLU A 159 1.94 17.24 -13.63
C GLU A 159 3.32 16.66 -13.94
N TRP A 160 3.56 15.40 -13.53
CA TRP A 160 4.84 14.73 -13.75
C TRP A 160 5.09 14.50 -15.25
N ARG A 161 4.04 14.18 -16.02
CA ARG A 161 4.11 14.07 -17.48
C ARG A 161 4.55 15.37 -18.13
N VAL A 162 3.98 16.50 -17.72
CA VAL A 162 4.42 17.81 -18.22
C VAL A 162 5.88 18.08 -17.84
N GLN A 163 6.28 17.78 -16.60
CA GLN A 163 7.67 17.97 -16.16
C GLN A 163 8.66 17.12 -16.96
N TRP A 164 8.32 15.85 -17.25
CA TRP A 164 9.12 14.99 -18.12
C TRP A 164 9.21 15.52 -19.56
N LEU A 165 8.10 15.99 -20.14
CA LEU A 165 8.04 16.44 -21.53
C LEU A 165 8.68 17.82 -21.76
N THR A 166 8.64 18.69 -20.75
CA THR A 166 9.09 20.08 -20.88
C THR A 166 10.48 20.32 -20.30
N GLU A 167 11.17 19.25 -19.88
CA GLU A 167 12.47 19.30 -19.19
C GLU A 167 12.50 20.26 -17.99
N LYS A 168 11.33 20.55 -17.42
CA LYS A 168 11.20 21.36 -16.21
C LYS A 168 11.68 20.57 -15.00
N TYR A 169 12.27 21.28 -14.04
CA TYR A 169 12.77 20.67 -12.82
C TYR A 169 11.63 20.13 -11.97
N PHE A 170 11.73 18.84 -11.60
CA PHE A 170 10.96 18.26 -10.52
C PHE A 170 11.26 19.02 -9.22
N THR A 171 10.24 19.18 -8.36
CA THR A 171 10.51 19.57 -6.97
C THR A 171 11.36 18.50 -6.27
N ASP A 172 12.10 18.86 -5.23
CA ASP A 172 12.90 17.90 -4.45
C ASP A 172 12.09 16.72 -3.90
N THR A 173 10.81 16.94 -3.61
CA THR A 173 9.90 15.90 -3.13
C THR A 173 9.47 14.95 -4.26
N GLN A 174 9.18 15.48 -5.44
CA GLN A 174 8.88 14.66 -6.61
C GLN A 174 10.13 13.89 -7.05
N LEU A 175 11.30 14.52 -7.10
CA LEU A 175 12.55 13.87 -7.46
C LEU A 175 12.89 12.70 -6.51
N ARG A 176 12.67 12.88 -5.20
CA ARG A 176 12.79 11.77 -4.23
C ARG A 176 11.82 10.64 -4.52
N SER A 177 10.57 10.96 -4.85
CA SER A 177 9.56 9.95 -5.18
C SER A 177 9.92 9.18 -6.45
N VAL A 178 10.37 9.89 -7.48
CA VAL A 178 10.87 9.32 -8.73
C VAL A 178 12.06 8.38 -8.48
N LYS A 179 13.01 8.75 -7.62
CA LYS A 179 14.15 7.90 -7.26
C LYS A 179 13.72 6.59 -6.59
N VAL A 180 12.72 6.65 -5.70
CA VAL A 180 12.16 5.45 -5.06
C VAL A 180 11.55 4.52 -6.11
N LEU A 181 10.70 5.05 -7.00
CA LEU A 181 10.07 4.27 -8.07
C LEU A 181 11.11 3.69 -9.04
N ALA A 182 12.12 4.49 -9.42
CA ALA A 182 13.24 4.05 -10.26
C ALA A 182 13.98 2.85 -9.63
N SER A 183 14.31 2.92 -8.34
CA SER A 183 15.01 1.84 -7.65
C SER A 183 14.21 0.54 -7.59
N VAL A 184 12.89 0.62 -7.42
CA VAL A 184 12.01 -0.56 -7.40
C VAL A 184 11.95 -1.22 -8.78
N LEU A 185 11.98 -0.42 -9.84
CA LEU A 185 11.98 -0.89 -11.22
C LEU A 185 13.37 -1.26 -11.75
N GLY A 186 14.43 -1.12 -10.95
CA GLY A 186 15.80 -1.46 -11.34
C GLY A 186 16.47 -0.43 -12.27
N TYR A 187 15.92 0.77 -12.40
CA TYR A 187 16.58 1.85 -13.16
C TYR A 187 17.70 2.50 -12.34
N GLY A 188 18.80 2.86 -13.02
CA GLY A 188 19.89 3.63 -12.41
C GLY A 188 19.46 5.06 -12.04
N CYS A 189 20.18 5.69 -11.10
CA CYS A 189 19.90 7.06 -10.63
C CYS A 189 19.91 8.15 -11.72
N SER A 190 20.52 7.89 -12.88
CA SER A 190 20.56 8.78 -14.05
C SER A 190 19.39 8.56 -15.03
N ASP A 191 18.72 7.42 -14.94
CA ASP A 191 17.84 6.90 -16.00
C ASP A 191 16.36 7.13 -15.70
N TYR A 192 16.05 7.94 -14.69
CA TYR A 192 14.67 8.24 -14.29
C TYR A 192 13.87 8.99 -15.37
N ARG A 193 14.51 9.51 -16.42
CA ARG A 193 13.83 10.08 -17.60
C ARG A 193 13.11 9.00 -18.43
N ASN A 194 13.54 7.74 -18.30
CA ASN A 194 12.87 6.59 -18.91
C ASN A 194 11.58 6.19 -18.18
N LEU A 195 11.30 6.81 -17.03
CA LEU A 195 10.01 6.68 -16.33
C LEU A 195 8.92 7.61 -16.92
N SER A 196 9.12 8.15 -18.13
CA SER A 196 8.14 9.01 -18.78
C SER A 196 6.89 8.21 -19.17
N GLY A 197 5.93 8.14 -18.25
CA GLY A 197 4.73 7.33 -18.45
C GLY A 197 3.97 7.08 -17.16
N GLU A 198 3.06 6.12 -17.24
CA GLU A 198 2.30 5.66 -16.10
C GLU A 198 3.07 4.53 -15.40
N ILE A 199 3.33 4.67 -14.10
CA ILE A 199 4.36 3.92 -13.35
C ILE A 199 3.74 2.94 -12.35
N CYS A 200 2.46 3.09 -12.02
CA CYS A 200 1.82 2.26 -11.02
C CYS A 200 1.73 0.80 -11.47
N ALA A 201 1.34 0.53 -12.73
CA ALA A 201 1.28 -0.85 -13.23
C ALA A 201 2.64 -1.58 -13.16
N PRO A 202 3.74 -1.05 -13.71
CA PRO A 202 5.03 -1.74 -13.63
C PRO A 202 5.54 -1.87 -12.18
N VAL A 203 5.29 -0.89 -11.31
CA VAL A 203 5.69 -0.98 -9.89
C VAL A 203 4.87 -2.05 -9.16
N LEU A 204 3.56 -2.11 -9.40
CA LEU A 204 2.72 -3.15 -8.82
C LEU A 204 3.18 -4.53 -9.29
N ALA A 205 3.47 -4.70 -10.59
CA ALA A 205 4.02 -5.94 -11.12
C ALA A 205 5.36 -6.31 -10.44
N ALA A 206 6.27 -5.34 -10.27
CA ALA A 206 7.59 -5.57 -9.70
C ALA A 206 7.53 -6.04 -8.23
N ILE A 207 6.62 -5.48 -7.42
CA ILE A 207 6.53 -5.84 -5.99
C ILE A 207 5.65 -7.06 -5.72
N THR A 208 4.76 -7.41 -6.65
CA THR A 208 3.79 -8.52 -6.46
C THR A 208 4.05 -9.73 -7.34
N ASN A 209 4.93 -9.63 -8.34
CA ASN A 209 5.05 -10.63 -9.41
C ASN A 209 3.68 -10.99 -10.04
N SER A 210 2.78 -9.98 -10.14
CA SER A 210 1.40 -10.16 -10.60
C SER A 210 0.56 -11.15 -9.79
N ASP A 211 0.90 -11.36 -8.52
CA ASP A 211 0.17 -12.20 -7.58
C ASP A 211 -0.44 -11.37 -6.44
N PHE A 212 -1.77 -11.45 -6.28
CA PHE A 212 -2.48 -10.72 -5.23
C PHE A 212 -2.11 -11.23 -3.83
N ASP A 213 -1.83 -12.52 -3.69
CA ASP A 213 -1.51 -13.10 -2.38
C ASP A 213 -0.17 -12.57 -1.87
N ILE A 214 0.77 -12.26 -2.77
CA ILE A 214 2.02 -11.56 -2.43
C ILE A 214 1.72 -10.14 -1.94
N LEU A 215 0.83 -9.40 -2.62
CA LEU A 215 0.42 -8.07 -2.18
C LEU A 215 -0.22 -8.08 -0.78
N GLU A 216 -1.16 -9.01 -0.56
CA GLU A 216 -1.85 -9.19 0.71
C GLU A 216 -0.86 -9.53 1.83
N ARG A 217 0.01 -10.53 1.61
CA ARG A 217 1.05 -10.94 2.55
C ARG A 217 1.97 -9.78 2.93
N ASP A 218 2.48 -9.05 1.94
CA ASP A 218 3.49 -8.01 2.18
C ASP A 218 2.86 -6.78 2.87
N LEU A 219 1.60 -6.46 2.53
CA LEU A 219 0.81 -5.45 3.25
C LEU A 219 0.64 -5.80 4.74
N PHE A 220 0.23 -7.03 5.05
CA PHE A 220 0.03 -7.45 6.43
C PHE A 220 1.34 -7.61 7.20
N THR A 221 2.39 -8.11 6.55
CA THR A 221 3.74 -8.18 7.13
C THR A 221 4.22 -6.80 7.53
N PHE A 222 4.08 -5.80 6.64
CA PHE A 222 4.40 -4.42 6.93
C PHE A 222 3.62 -3.87 8.13
N ALA A 223 2.30 -4.07 8.13
CA ALA A 223 1.43 -3.59 9.21
C ALA A 223 1.80 -4.21 10.58
N ASN A 224 2.07 -5.52 10.61
CA ASN A 224 2.49 -6.24 11.81
C ASN A 224 3.83 -5.70 12.35
N ASN A 225 4.82 -5.49 11.48
CA ASN A 225 6.12 -4.94 11.88
C ASN A 225 6.00 -3.55 12.53
N LEU A 226 5.07 -2.72 12.04
CA LEU A 226 4.78 -1.44 12.67
C LEU A 226 4.17 -1.62 14.07
N ALA A 227 3.19 -2.52 14.20
CA ALA A 227 2.45 -2.75 15.44
C ALA A 227 3.31 -3.39 16.55
N VAL A 228 4.07 -4.45 16.24
CA VAL A 228 4.96 -5.13 17.20
C VAL A 228 5.98 -4.15 17.80
N GLY A 229 6.55 -3.28 16.97
CA GLY A 229 7.49 -2.28 17.47
C GLY A 229 6.84 -1.17 18.32
N VAL A 230 5.52 -1.14 18.50
CA VAL A 230 4.83 -0.28 19.47
C VAL A 230 4.63 -1.02 20.80
N GLU A 231 4.35 -2.31 20.76
CA GLU A 231 4.20 -3.15 21.95
C GLU A 231 5.53 -3.32 22.70
N ASN A 232 6.64 -3.54 21.98
CA ASN A 232 7.96 -3.66 22.60
C ASN A 232 8.41 -2.38 23.33
N ASN A 233 8.00 -1.21 22.86
CA ASN A 233 8.31 0.07 23.50
C ASN A 233 7.50 0.34 24.78
N LYS A 234 6.42 -0.42 25.04
CA LYS A 234 5.72 -0.37 26.34
C LYS A 234 6.46 -1.15 27.43
N GLY A 235 7.22 -2.19 27.05
CA GLY A 235 7.98 -3.00 28.00
C GLY A 235 9.25 -2.34 28.55
N SER A 236 9.82 -1.36 27.83
CA SER A 236 11.02 -0.63 28.25
C SER A 236 10.73 0.61 29.11
N ALA A 237 9.45 0.91 29.38
CA ALA A 237 9.03 1.96 30.28
C ALA A 237 8.62 1.34 31.63
N THR A 238 9.58 0.75 32.34
CA THR A 238 9.48 0.56 33.78
C THR A 238 10.32 1.65 34.46
N PRO A 239 9.82 2.28 35.54
CA PRO A 239 10.41 3.48 36.14
C PRO A 239 11.82 3.27 36.71
#